data_AF-A0A318UIL2-F1
#
_entry.id   AF-A0A318UIL2-F1
#
_cell.length_a   1.000
_cell.length_b   1.000
_cell.length_c   1.000
_cell.angle_alpha   90.00
_cell.angle_beta   90.00
_cell.angle_gamma   90.00
#
_symmetry.space_group_name_H-M   'P 1'
#
loop_
_entity.id
_entity.type
_entity.pdbx_description
1 polymer ?
#
loop_
_entity_poly.entity_id
_entity_poly.type
_entity_poly.pdbx_seq_one_letter_code
_entity_poly.pdbx_strand_id
1 'polypeptide(L)'
;MLKNAHLNQNIAAQKGDVCVYLPRMLTRLTAILLIFCSISANLSNLFIEAGFEMNQAYIARELCVNKDKPQLHCNGKCYLLKKLKQAEEKEQKQERQAQKNTTLEALVVQPFLFRNFSVPLLALHIPLCTGIPQSAAGSVFHPPRFGG
;
A
#
# COMPACT_ATOMS: atom_id res chain seq x y z
N MET A 1 -25.81 46.79 -3.13
CA MET A 1 -24.61 46.47 -2.31
C MET A 1 -24.67 45.09 -1.63
N LEU A 2 -25.85 44.54 -1.26
CA LEU A 2 -25.95 43.25 -0.53
C LEU A 2 -25.71 41.95 -1.35
N LYS A 3 -25.73 41.98 -2.69
CA LYS A 3 -25.53 40.77 -3.51
C LYS A 3 -24.07 40.29 -3.59
N ASN A 4 -23.10 41.16 -3.30
CA ASN A 4 -21.67 40.85 -3.42
C ASN A 4 -21.14 40.03 -2.23
N ALA A 5 -21.79 40.12 -1.06
CA ALA A 5 -21.39 39.41 0.16
C ALA A 5 -21.76 37.92 0.11
N HIS A 6 -22.96 37.59 -0.38
CA HIS A 6 -23.43 36.20 -0.49
C HIS A 6 -22.68 35.39 -1.57
N LEU A 7 -22.22 36.04 -2.65
CA LEU A 7 -21.42 35.37 -3.68
C LEU A 7 -20.01 35.00 -3.17
N ASN A 8 -19.41 35.86 -2.34
CA ASN A 8 -18.09 35.64 -1.73
C ASN A 8 -18.10 34.47 -0.71
N GLN A 9 -19.21 34.33 0.02
CA GLN A 9 -19.38 33.27 1.03
C GLN A 9 -19.51 31.87 0.41
N ASN A 10 -20.19 31.76 -0.75
CA ASN A 10 -20.32 30.50 -1.47
C ASN A 10 -19.01 30.05 -2.17
N ILE A 11 -18.19 31.00 -2.61
CA ILE A 11 -16.87 30.71 -3.22
C ILE A 11 -15.87 30.19 -2.16
N ALA A 12 -15.95 30.70 -0.93
CA ALA A 12 -15.07 30.28 0.17
C ALA A 12 -15.37 28.86 0.68
N ALA A 13 -16.65 28.47 0.76
CA ALA A 13 -17.07 27.12 1.15
C ALA A 13 -16.63 26.07 0.12
N GLN A 14 -16.80 26.36 -1.18
CA GLN A 14 -16.42 25.44 -2.25
C GLN A 14 -14.90 25.24 -2.38
N LYS A 15 -14.09 26.24 -2.00
CA LYS A 15 -12.63 26.15 -2.00
C LYS A 15 -12.10 25.27 -0.86
N GLY A 16 -12.81 25.23 0.28
CA GLY A 16 -12.45 24.43 1.45
C GLY A 16 -12.66 22.93 1.25
N ASP A 17 -13.77 22.54 0.62
CA ASP A 17 -14.08 21.12 0.40
C ASP A 17 -13.17 20.51 -0.68
N VAL A 18 -12.94 21.20 -1.80
CA VAL A 18 -12.11 20.67 -2.90
C VAL A 18 -10.66 20.44 -2.46
N CYS A 19 -10.10 21.32 -1.61
CA CYS A 19 -8.72 21.19 -1.12
C CYS A 19 -8.53 20.06 -0.10
N VAL A 20 -9.58 19.66 0.63
CA VAL A 20 -9.55 18.60 1.65
C VAL A 20 -9.92 17.23 1.06
N TYR A 21 -10.83 17.18 0.08
CA TYR A 21 -11.25 15.92 -0.56
C TYR A 21 -10.23 15.38 -1.58
N LEU A 22 -9.54 16.25 -2.32
CA LEU A 22 -8.56 15.85 -3.32
C LEU A 22 -7.39 15.03 -2.75
N PRO A 23 -6.74 15.41 -1.62
CA PRO A 23 -5.70 14.58 -1.01
C PRO A 23 -6.26 13.29 -0.38
N ARG A 24 -7.49 13.30 0.16
CA ARG A 24 -8.09 12.15 0.85
C ARG A 24 -8.52 11.02 -0.10
N MET A 25 -9.08 11.37 -1.27
CA MET A 25 -9.41 10.41 -2.34
C MET A 25 -8.14 9.88 -3.01
N LEU A 26 -7.16 10.75 -3.28
CA LEU A 26 -5.88 10.35 -3.86
C LEU A 26 -5.12 9.38 -2.94
N THR A 27 -5.13 9.61 -1.63
CA THR A 27 -4.50 8.71 -0.64
C THR A 27 -5.15 7.33 -0.59
N ARG A 28 -6.47 7.26 -0.81
CA ARG A 28 -7.18 5.97 -0.91
C ARG A 28 -6.83 5.22 -2.18
N LEU A 29 -6.74 5.93 -3.31
CA LEU A 29 -6.34 5.34 -4.58
C LEU A 29 -4.89 4.86 -4.54
N THR A 30 -3.96 5.66 -3.98
CA THR A 30 -2.56 5.23 -3.81
C THR A 30 -2.46 4.01 -2.91
N ALA A 31 -3.20 3.97 -1.79
CA ALA A 31 -3.24 2.80 -0.92
C ALA A 31 -3.77 1.54 -1.65
N ILE A 32 -4.86 1.65 -2.41
CA ILE A 32 -5.40 0.52 -3.19
C ILE A 32 -4.40 0.06 -4.26
N LEU A 33 -3.75 0.99 -4.97
CA LEU A 33 -2.73 0.68 -5.97
C LEU A 33 -1.52 -0.03 -5.35
N LEU A 34 -1.06 0.40 -4.17
CA LEU A 34 0.03 -0.25 -3.45
C LEU A 34 -0.33 -1.69 -3.05
N ILE A 35 -1.52 -1.90 -2.49
CA ILE A 35 -2.00 -3.24 -2.12
C ILE A 35 -2.08 -4.15 -3.35
N PHE A 36 -2.67 -3.66 -4.44
CA PHE A 36 -2.76 -4.44 -5.68
C PHE A 36 -1.38 -4.78 -6.26
N CYS A 37 -0.44 -3.83 -6.23
CA CYS A 37 0.94 -4.04 -6.67
C CYS A 37 1.64 -5.13 -5.84
N SER A 38 1.51 -5.09 -4.50
CA SER A 38 2.07 -6.11 -3.61
C SER A 38 1.47 -7.49 -3.84
N ILE A 39 0.15 -7.58 -4.08
CA ILE A 39 -0.49 -8.85 -4.45
C ILE A 39 0.04 -9.34 -5.80
N SER A 40 0.18 -8.44 -6.78
CA SER A 40 0.66 -8.78 -8.12
C SER A 40 2.08 -9.37 -8.14
N ALA A 41 2.93 -8.94 -7.20
CA ALA A 41 4.28 -9.45 -7.03
C ALA A 41 4.33 -10.95 -6.66
N ASN A 42 3.25 -11.50 -6.09
CA ASN A 42 3.16 -12.87 -5.62
C ASN A 42 2.32 -13.79 -6.55
N LEU A 43 1.85 -13.29 -7.70
CA LEU A 43 0.99 -14.05 -8.62
C LEU A 43 1.74 -15.09 -9.47
N SER A 44 3.08 -15.13 -9.44
CA SER A 44 3.91 -16.01 -10.27
C SER A 44 3.45 -17.47 -10.21
N ASN A 45 3.18 -17.98 -9.01
CA ASN A 45 2.70 -19.35 -8.79
C ASN A 45 1.25 -19.55 -9.25
N LEU A 46 0.40 -18.53 -9.09
CA LEU A 46 -0.99 -18.58 -9.56
C LEU A 46 -1.09 -18.66 -11.08
N PHE A 47 -0.22 -17.96 -11.81
CA PHE A 47 -0.15 -18.07 -13.27
C PHE A 47 0.29 -19.46 -13.75
N ILE A 48 1.18 -20.13 -13.02
CA ILE A 48 1.62 -21.50 -13.33
C ILE A 48 0.46 -22.49 -13.19
N GLU A 49 -0.33 -22.37 -12.12
CA GLU A 49 -1.47 -23.24 -11.86
C GLU A 49 -2.64 -22.97 -12.82
N ALA A 50 -3.00 -21.70 -13.05
CA ALA A 50 -4.03 -21.32 -14.01
C ALA A 50 -3.68 -21.76 -15.45
N GLY A 51 -2.42 -21.58 -15.86
CA GLY A 51 -1.92 -22.06 -17.15
C GLY A 51 -1.95 -23.59 -17.30
N PHE A 52 -1.76 -24.31 -16.19
CA PHE A 52 -1.88 -25.77 -16.17
C PHE A 52 -3.33 -26.22 -16.37
N GLU A 53 -4.30 -25.61 -15.68
CA GLU A 53 -5.70 -25.99 -15.81
C GLU A 53 -6.26 -25.75 -17.22
N MET A 54 -5.95 -24.60 -17.83
CA MET A 54 -6.42 -24.27 -19.18
C MET A 54 -5.93 -25.25 -20.25
N ASN A 55 -4.73 -25.81 -20.07
CA ASN A 55 -4.08 -26.69 -21.05
C ASN A 55 -3.83 -28.11 -20.52
N GLN A 56 -4.53 -28.54 -19.47
CA GLN A 56 -4.23 -29.78 -18.76
C GLN A 56 -4.26 -31.01 -19.68
N ALA A 57 -5.23 -31.07 -20.59
CA ALA A 57 -5.36 -32.19 -21.54
C ALA A 57 -4.15 -32.31 -22.48
N TYR A 58 -3.63 -31.18 -22.97
CA TYR A 58 -2.43 -31.14 -23.80
C TYR A 58 -1.20 -31.55 -22.97
N ILE A 59 -1.06 -31.03 -21.75
CA ILE A 59 0.05 -31.33 -20.85
C ILE A 59 0.08 -32.81 -20.49
N ALA A 60 -1.08 -33.42 -20.22
CA ALA A 60 -1.19 -34.83 -19.91
C ALA A 60 -0.78 -35.74 -21.08
N ARG A 61 -1.05 -35.34 -22.34
CA ARG A 61 -0.75 -36.12 -23.55
C ARG A 61 0.68 -35.97 -24.03
N GLU A 62 1.18 -34.74 -24.11
CA GLU A 62 2.46 -34.45 -24.76
C GLU A 62 3.63 -34.31 -23.79
N LEU A 63 3.40 -33.68 -22.63
CA LEU A 63 4.46 -33.22 -21.70
C LEU A 63 4.62 -34.11 -20.46
N CYS A 64 3.63 -34.96 -20.16
CA CYS A 64 3.65 -35.84 -19.00
C CYS A 64 4.66 -36.98 -19.20
N VAL A 65 5.60 -37.14 -18.25
CA VAL A 65 6.58 -38.25 -18.29
C VAL A 65 5.96 -39.62 -17.99
N ASN A 66 4.78 -39.64 -17.35
CA ASN A 66 4.05 -40.86 -17.00
C ASN A 66 2.89 -41.14 -17.98
N LYS A 67 2.90 -40.55 -19.18
CA LYS A 67 1.83 -40.73 -20.17
C LYS A 67 1.62 -42.20 -20.57
N ASP A 68 2.68 -43.01 -20.56
CA ASP A 68 2.64 -44.44 -20.88
C ASP A 68 2.14 -45.33 -19.72
N LYS A 69 1.82 -44.72 -18.57
CA LYS A 69 1.37 -45.42 -17.35
C LYS A 69 0.03 -44.86 -16.86
N PRO A 70 -1.07 -45.09 -17.60
CA PRO A 70 -2.39 -44.53 -17.28
C PRO A 70 -2.91 -44.99 -15.91
N GLN A 71 -2.51 -46.18 -15.44
CA GLN A 71 -2.85 -46.68 -14.09
C GLN A 71 -2.37 -45.79 -12.93
N LEU A 72 -1.45 -44.85 -13.16
CA LEU A 72 -0.98 -43.91 -12.14
C LEU A 72 -1.84 -42.65 -12.00
N HIS A 73 -2.81 -42.44 -12.90
CA HIS A 73 -3.71 -41.27 -12.89
C HIS A 73 -2.98 -39.92 -12.71
N CYS A 74 -1.80 -39.77 -13.34
CA CYS A 74 -0.93 -38.62 -13.15
C CYS A 74 -1.52 -37.32 -13.73
N ASN A 75 -2.19 -37.40 -14.89
CA ASN A 75 -2.89 -36.27 -15.53
C ASN A 75 -2.04 -34.98 -15.66
N GLY A 76 -0.74 -35.12 -15.95
CA GLY A 76 0.17 -33.99 -16.10
C GLY A 76 0.72 -33.39 -14.80
N LYS A 77 0.32 -33.88 -13.62
CA LYS A 77 0.77 -33.34 -12.31
C LYS A 77 2.29 -33.36 -12.12
N CYS A 78 2.97 -34.33 -12.72
CA CYS A 78 4.44 -34.40 -12.70
C CYS A 78 5.10 -33.18 -13.37
N TYR A 79 4.49 -32.66 -14.44
CA TYR A 79 4.96 -31.47 -15.13
C TYR A 79 4.74 -30.21 -14.29
N LEU A 80 3.56 -30.09 -13.67
CA LEU A 80 3.23 -28.98 -12.77
C LEU A 80 4.22 -28.91 -11.60
N LEU A 81 4.46 -30.03 -10.93
CA LEU A 81 5.44 -30.13 -9.84
C LEU A 81 6.85 -29.72 -10.28
N LYS A 82 7.27 -30.11 -11.49
CA LYS A 82 8.57 -29.71 -12.05
C LYS A 82 8.65 -28.20 -12.29
N LYS A 83 7.58 -27.59 -12.79
CA LYS A 83 7.51 -26.14 -13.03
C LYS A 83 7.54 -25.33 -11.74
N LEU A 84 6.82 -25.77 -10.70
CA LEU A 84 6.83 -25.14 -9.38
C LEU A 84 8.23 -25.19 -8.75
N LYS A 85 8.88 -26.36 -8.75
CA LYS A 85 10.27 -26.49 -8.27
C LYS A 85 11.25 -25.60 -9.02
N GLN A 86 11.12 -25.52 -10.34
CA GLN A 86 11.98 -24.66 -11.16
C GLN A 86 11.79 -23.16 -10.83
N ALA A 87 10.56 -22.73 -10.52
CA ALA A 87 10.28 -21.37 -10.08
C ALA A 87 10.93 -21.08 -8.72
N GLU A 88 10.75 -21.98 -7.75
CA GLU A 88 11.33 -21.87 -6.41
C GLU A 88 12.87 -21.84 -6.44
N GLU A 89 13.51 -22.72 -7.21
CA GLU A 89 14.97 -22.74 -7.35
C GLU A 89 15.51 -21.43 -7.95
N LYS A 90 14.76 -20.82 -8.89
CA LYS A 90 15.13 -19.55 -9.50
C LYS A 90 15.03 -18.40 -8.51
N GLU A 91 13.97 -18.36 -7.71
CA GLU A 91 13.79 -17.40 -6.62
C GLU A 91 14.92 -17.53 -5.59
N GLN A 92 15.18 -18.73 -5.07
CA GLN A 92 16.28 -18.97 -4.13
C GLN A 92 17.66 -18.62 -4.71
N LYS A 93 17.88 -18.82 -6.02
CA LYS A 93 19.14 -18.43 -6.66
C LYS A 93 19.29 -16.91 -6.75
N GLN A 94 18.20 -16.19 -7.04
CA GLN A 94 18.19 -14.72 -7.03
C GLN A 94 18.42 -14.16 -5.63
N GLU A 95 17.77 -14.71 -4.60
CA GLU A 95 17.99 -14.32 -3.20
C GLU A 95 19.45 -14.51 -2.78
N ARG A 96 20.04 -15.67 -3.07
CA ARG A 96 21.45 -15.94 -2.79
C ARG A 96 22.40 -15.00 -3.52
N GLN A 97 22.06 -14.55 -4.74
CA GLN A 97 22.84 -13.57 -5.48
C GLN A 97 22.71 -12.16 -4.87
N ALA A 98 21.51 -11.76 -4.47
CA ALA A 98 21.28 -10.47 -3.80
C ALA A 98 22.06 -10.38 -2.48
N GLN A 99 22.05 -11.43 -1.66
CA GLN A 99 22.77 -11.46 -0.38
C GLN A 99 24.29 -11.31 -0.54
N LYS A 100 24.88 -11.91 -1.59
CA LYS A 100 26.31 -11.78 -1.91
C LYS A 100 26.70 -10.35 -2.27
N ASN A 101 25.83 -9.61 -2.96
CA ASN A 101 26.10 -8.23 -3.34
C ASN A 101 26.00 -7.28 -2.13
N THR A 102 25.04 -7.51 -1.21
CA THR A 102 24.87 -6.69 0.00
C THR A 102 26.07 -6.75 0.96
N THR A 103 26.82 -7.87 0.97
CA THR A 103 27.98 -8.01 1.88
C THR A 103 29.18 -7.17 1.45
N LEU A 104 29.21 -6.68 0.21
CA LEU A 104 30.32 -5.89 -0.34
C LEU A 104 30.19 -4.38 -0.07
N GLU A 105 29.04 -3.90 0.39
CA GLU A 105 28.77 -2.47 0.64
C GLU A 105 28.74 -2.09 2.14
N ALA A 106 29.37 -2.89 3.00
CA ALA A 106 29.37 -2.65 4.44
C ALA A 106 30.76 -2.28 4.97
N LEU A 107 31.25 -1.06 4.66
CA LEU A 107 32.09 -0.29 5.59
C LEU A 107 32.28 1.15 5.11
N VAL A 108 31.41 2.06 5.53
CA VAL A 108 31.80 3.46 5.80
C VAL A 108 31.01 3.93 7.02
N VAL A 109 31.57 3.69 8.21
CA VAL A 109 31.09 4.32 9.46
C VAL A 109 31.60 5.75 9.44
N GLN A 110 30.82 6.66 8.85
CA GLN A 110 31.06 8.09 9.04
C GLN A 110 30.44 8.49 10.38
N PRO A 111 31.19 9.08 11.31
CA PRO A 111 30.61 9.59 12.53
C PRO A 111 29.63 10.71 12.16
N PHE A 112 28.34 10.47 12.37
CA PHE A 112 27.29 11.46 12.19
C PHE A 112 27.48 12.58 13.22
N LEU A 113 28.14 13.66 12.83
CA LEU A 113 28.20 14.87 13.65
C LEU A 113 26.87 15.60 13.51
N PHE A 114 26.04 15.53 14.55
CA PHE A 114 24.79 16.29 14.63
C PHE A 114 25.15 17.78 14.78
N ARG A 115 25.14 18.51 13.66
CA ARG A 115 25.26 19.98 13.68
C ARG A 115 23.93 20.53 14.21
N ASN A 116 23.93 20.96 15.47
CA ASN A 116 22.80 21.68 16.06
C ASN A 116 22.53 22.94 15.22
N PHE A 117 21.44 22.93 14.47
CA PHE A 117 20.98 24.10 13.73
C PHE A 117 20.09 24.91 14.66
N SER A 118 20.60 26.05 15.12
CA SER A 118 19.81 27.03 15.86
C SER A 118 18.83 27.67 14.87
N VAL A 119 17.61 27.14 14.79
CA VAL A 119 16.52 27.75 14.03
C VAL A 119 16.15 29.05 14.76
N PRO A 120 16.25 30.24 14.15
CA PRO A 120 15.63 31.41 14.73
C PRO A 120 14.13 31.15 14.81
N LEU A 121 13.52 31.41 15.98
CA LEU A 121 12.08 31.30 16.19
C LEU A 121 11.38 32.31 15.26
N LEU A 122 11.12 31.89 14.03
CA LEU A 122 10.20 32.59 13.16
C LEU A 122 8.83 32.33 13.75
N ALA A 123 8.24 33.36 14.35
CA ALA A 123 6.87 33.34 14.83
C ALA A 123 5.94 33.13 13.63
N LEU A 124 5.81 31.87 13.22
CA LEU A 124 4.93 31.46 12.15
C LEU A 124 3.52 31.48 12.73
N HIS A 125 2.73 32.47 12.34
CA HIS A 125 1.30 32.45 12.58
C HIS A 125 0.70 31.35 11.69
N ILE A 126 0.77 30.11 12.16
CA ILE A 126 0.00 29.02 11.61
C ILE A 126 -1.41 29.22 12.16
N PRO A 127 -2.43 29.55 11.35
CA PRO A 127 -3.79 29.48 11.84
C PRO A 127 -4.04 28.02 12.18
N LEU A 128 -4.20 27.74 13.47
CA LEU A 128 -4.49 26.42 13.98
C LEU A 128 -5.91 26.05 13.54
N CYS A 129 -6.05 25.59 12.30
CA CYS A 129 -7.30 25.01 11.79
C CYS A 129 -7.42 23.59 12.35
N THR A 130 -7.46 23.46 13.67
CA THR A 130 -8.10 22.31 14.28
C THR A 130 -9.59 22.53 14.09
N GLY A 131 -10.24 21.67 13.31
CA GLY A 131 -11.70 21.62 13.15
C GLY A 131 -12.42 21.19 14.42
N ILE A 132 -11.98 21.68 15.58
CA ILE A 132 -12.66 21.53 16.85
C ILE A 132 -13.66 22.69 16.91
N PRO A 133 -14.96 22.43 17.08
CA PRO A 133 -15.89 23.52 17.36
C PRO A 133 -15.41 24.20 18.64
N GLN A 134 -15.07 25.49 18.56
CA GLN A 134 -14.96 26.34 19.74
C GLN A 134 -16.37 26.45 20.34
N SER A 135 -16.77 25.42 21.09
CA SER A 135 -17.78 25.57 22.12
C SER A 135 -17.25 26.62 23.08
N ALA A 136 -18.02 27.67 23.30
CA ALA A 136 -17.66 28.82 24.10
C ALA A 136 -16.95 28.37 25.39
N ALA A 137 -15.65 28.62 25.47
CA ALA A 137 -14.88 28.48 26.69
C ALA A 137 -15.41 29.50 27.69
N GLY A 138 -16.40 29.11 28.47
CA GLY A 138 -17.09 30.01 29.40
C GLY A 138 -18.26 29.42 30.16
N SER A 139 -18.89 28.32 29.70
CA SER A 139 -19.92 27.67 30.52
C SER A 139 -19.29 26.67 31.48
N VAL A 140 -18.92 27.14 32.68
CA VAL A 140 -18.78 26.27 33.86
C VAL A 140 -20.11 25.55 34.03
N PHE A 141 -20.09 24.22 33.92
CA PHE A 141 -21.28 23.40 34.03
C PHE A 141 -21.87 23.55 35.44
N HIS A 142 -23.10 24.02 35.54
CA HIS A 142 -23.85 24.04 36.79
C HIS A 142 -24.92 22.96 36.74
N PRO A 143 -24.94 22.00 37.67
CA PRO A 143 -25.98 20.97 37.72
C PRO A 143 -27.34 21.59 38.07
N PRO A 144 -28.45 21.02 37.55
CA PRO A 144 -29.79 21.53 37.82
C PRO A 144 -30.12 21.38 39.31
N ARG A 145 -30.58 22.47 39.93
CA ARG A 145 -31.07 22.44 41.31
C ARG A 145 -32.52 21.94 41.27
N PHE A 146 -32.75 20.70 41.69
CA PHE A 146 -34.09 20.24 42.03
C PHE A 146 -34.50 20.97 43.32
N GLY A 147 -35.48 21.86 43.19
CA GLY A 147 -36.12 22.57 44.29
C GLY A 147 -37.62 22.58 44.07
N GLY A 148 -38.33 21.95 44.99
CA GLY A 148 -39.78 21.71 45.03
C GLY A 148 -40.06 20.53 45.93
#